data_AF-A0A944X974-F1
#
_entry.id   AF-A0A944X974-F1
#
_cell.length_a   1.000
_cell.length_b   1.000
_cell.length_c   1.000
_cell.angle_alpha   90.00
_cell.angle_beta   90.00
_cell.angle_gamma   90.00
#
_symmetry.space_group_name_H-M   'P 1'
#
loop_
_entity.id
_entity.type
_entity.pdbx_description
1 polymer ?
#
loop_
_entity_poly.entity_id
_entity_poly.type
_entity_poly.pdbx_seq_one_letter_code
_entity_poly.pdbx_strand_id
1 'polypeptide(L)'
;MPESLPDQVSDPESGGTSLKDLQAQVDAWIQDVGVRYYSELTNTAILSEEVGEVARLMARLYGEQSFKAGHEKGLDDLGEELADVLFVVICLANQTGIDLQEAFAAAMRKKTQRDRERHASNPKLRDPKHDDPTHDD
;
A
#
# COMPACT_ATOMS: atom_id res chain seq x y z
N MET A 1 -6.20 31.26 -32.73
CA MET A 1 -6.97 30.43 -31.79
C MET A 1 -6.46 29.01 -31.94
N PRO A 2 -5.55 28.51 -31.10
CA PRO A 2 -5.17 27.11 -31.18
C PRO A 2 -6.27 26.24 -30.56
N GLU A 3 -6.53 25.13 -31.23
CA GLU A 3 -7.58 24.14 -30.99
C GLU A 3 -7.57 23.58 -29.56
N SER A 4 -8.76 23.40 -29.00
CA SER A 4 -9.00 22.68 -27.76
C SER A 4 -8.54 21.23 -27.88
N LEU A 5 -7.63 20.83 -26.98
CA LEU A 5 -7.25 19.43 -26.77
C LEU A 5 -8.49 18.56 -26.50
N PRO A 6 -8.59 17.35 -27.08
CA PRO A 6 -9.71 16.47 -26.83
C PRO A 6 -9.67 15.95 -25.38
N ASP A 7 -10.81 16.10 -24.71
CA ASP A 7 -11.15 15.50 -23.43
C ASP A 7 -11.27 13.98 -23.63
N GLN A 8 -10.16 13.25 -23.47
CA GLN A 8 -10.11 11.79 -23.63
C GLN A 8 -9.19 11.20 -22.54
N VAL A 9 -9.79 10.90 -21.40
CA VAL A 9 -9.38 9.72 -20.63
C VAL A 9 -10.62 8.85 -20.46
N SER A 10 -11.02 8.21 -21.55
CA SER A 10 -11.79 6.98 -21.50
C SER A 10 -10.78 5.82 -21.39
N ASP A 11 -10.87 5.05 -20.31
CA ASP A 11 -11.16 3.61 -20.38
C ASP A 11 -11.26 3.02 -18.96
N PRO A 12 -12.45 2.53 -18.52
CA PRO A 12 -12.60 1.74 -17.31
C PRO A 12 -12.56 0.24 -17.64
N GLU A 13 -11.50 -0.27 -18.25
CA GLU A 13 -11.29 -1.71 -18.44
C GLU A 13 -9.80 -2.09 -18.33
N SER A 14 -9.28 -2.07 -17.09
CA SER A 14 -8.22 -3.01 -16.70
C SER A 14 -8.86 -3.98 -15.72
N GLY A 15 -8.94 -5.27 -16.06
CA GLY A 15 -9.49 -6.35 -15.23
C GLY A 15 -8.64 -6.65 -13.98
N GLY A 16 -8.43 -5.64 -13.14
CA GLY A 16 -7.77 -5.74 -11.84
C GLY A 16 -8.80 -5.83 -10.72
N THR A 17 -8.49 -6.66 -9.72
CA THR A 17 -9.31 -6.83 -8.51
C THR A 17 -9.47 -5.51 -7.76
N SER A 18 -10.70 -5.07 -7.51
CA SER A 18 -10.95 -3.86 -6.71
C SER A 18 -10.77 -4.13 -5.21
N LEU A 19 -10.65 -3.08 -4.39
CA LEU A 19 -10.62 -3.26 -2.92
C LEU A 19 -11.91 -3.90 -2.41
N LYS A 20 -13.03 -3.62 -3.07
CA LYS A 20 -14.32 -4.23 -2.75
C LYS A 20 -14.33 -5.73 -3.08
N ASP A 21 -13.74 -6.13 -4.19
CA ASP A 21 -13.59 -7.54 -4.55
C ASP A 21 -12.66 -8.26 -3.57
N LEU A 22 -11.58 -7.62 -3.12
CA LEU A 22 -10.71 -8.16 -2.07
C LEU A 22 -11.44 -8.32 -0.74
N GLN A 23 -12.24 -7.32 -0.33
CA GLN A 23 -13.08 -7.42 0.87
C GLN A 23 -14.02 -8.62 0.80
N ALA A 24 -14.68 -8.83 -0.35
CA ALA A 24 -15.56 -9.97 -0.57
C ALA A 24 -14.82 -11.31 -0.61
N GLN A 25 -13.64 -11.35 -1.23
CA GLN A 25 -12.81 -12.56 -1.29
C GLN A 25 -12.33 -12.99 0.10
N VAL A 26 -11.86 -12.05 0.92
CA VAL A 26 -11.45 -12.34 2.30
C VAL A 26 -12.66 -12.78 3.13
N ASP A 27 -13.82 -12.14 2.99
CA ASP A 27 -15.03 -12.54 3.71
C ASP A 27 -15.46 -13.97 3.38
N ALA A 28 -15.47 -14.33 2.09
CA ALA A 28 -15.75 -15.68 1.64
C ALA A 28 -14.74 -16.70 2.21
N TRP A 29 -13.45 -16.38 2.18
CA TRP A 29 -12.41 -17.24 2.73
C TRP A 29 -12.54 -17.43 4.25
N ILE A 30 -12.88 -16.37 4.99
CA ILE A 30 -13.10 -16.46 6.45
C ILE A 30 -14.30 -17.33 6.78
N GLN A 31 -15.37 -17.27 6.00
CA GLN A 31 -16.57 -18.08 6.21
C GLN A 31 -16.35 -19.56 5.85
N ASP A 32 -15.54 -19.85 4.84
CA ASP A 32 -15.27 -21.21 4.38
C ASP A 32 -14.13 -21.90 5.17
N VAL A 33 -12.98 -21.23 5.24
CA VAL A 33 -11.73 -21.78 5.81
C VAL A 33 -11.47 -21.25 7.21
N GLY A 34 -11.67 -19.95 7.43
CA GLY A 34 -11.34 -19.27 8.69
C GLY A 34 -12.29 -19.54 9.86
N VAL A 35 -13.42 -20.22 9.62
CA VAL A 35 -14.54 -20.46 10.55
C VAL A 35 -15.28 -19.19 10.98
N ARG A 36 -14.55 -18.14 11.40
CA ARG A 36 -15.05 -16.81 11.76
C ARG A 36 -13.91 -15.81 11.85
N TYR A 37 -14.23 -14.53 11.83
CA TYR A 37 -13.28 -13.50 12.23
C TYR A 37 -12.86 -13.65 13.71
N TYR A 38 -11.61 -13.30 14.01
CA TYR A 38 -11.17 -13.02 15.39
C TYR A 38 -11.87 -11.79 15.96
N SER A 39 -11.65 -11.42 17.22
CA SER A 39 -12.16 -10.13 17.72
C SER A 39 -11.41 -8.96 17.07
N GLU A 40 -12.01 -7.78 17.02
CA GLU A 40 -11.37 -6.57 16.48
C GLU A 40 -10.07 -6.25 17.21
N LEU A 41 -10.03 -6.47 18.53
CA LEU A 41 -8.83 -6.27 19.35
C LEU A 41 -7.75 -7.31 19.02
N THR A 42 -8.13 -8.56 18.75
CA THR A 42 -7.19 -9.59 18.30
C THR A 42 -6.62 -9.22 16.94
N ASN A 43 -7.45 -8.84 15.97
CA ASN A 43 -6.97 -8.39 14.66
C ASN A 43 -6.13 -7.10 14.76
N THR A 44 -6.37 -6.23 15.74
CA THR A 44 -5.52 -5.06 16.00
C THR A 44 -4.13 -5.46 16.50
N ALA A 45 -4.04 -6.48 17.35
CA ALA A 45 -2.77 -7.02 17.82
C ALA A 45 -2.00 -7.68 16.67
N ILE A 46 -2.67 -8.50 15.86
CA ILE A 46 -2.08 -9.13 14.66
C ILE A 46 -1.61 -8.06 13.68
N LEU A 47 -2.40 -7.01 13.43
CA LEU A 47 -1.96 -5.90 12.57
C LEU A 47 -0.65 -5.27 13.03
N SER A 48 -0.47 -5.13 14.34
CA SER A 48 0.77 -4.58 14.91
C SER A 48 1.96 -5.52 14.74
N GLU A 49 1.71 -6.84 14.78
CA GLU A 49 2.70 -7.88 14.50
C GLU A 49 3.15 -7.82 13.04
N GLU A 50 2.22 -7.86 12.08
CA GLU A 50 2.56 -7.83 10.64
C GLU A 50 3.27 -6.53 10.22
N VAL A 51 2.86 -5.39 10.78
CA VAL A 51 3.59 -4.13 10.55
C VAL A 51 5.01 -4.18 11.12
N GLY A 52 5.21 -4.90 12.23
CA GLY A 52 6.53 -5.15 12.80
C GLY A 52 7.41 -6.03 11.92
N GLU A 53 6.84 -7.06 11.29
CA GLU A 53 7.49 -7.91 10.29
C GLU A 53 7.98 -7.08 9.10
N VAL A 54 7.09 -6.24 8.52
CA VAL A 54 7.44 -5.30 7.44
C VAL A 54 8.55 -4.36 7.88
N ALA A 55 8.44 -3.73 9.05
CA ALA A 55 9.44 -2.79 9.55
C ALA A 55 10.82 -3.44 9.71
N ARG A 56 10.84 -4.69 10.22
CA ARG A 56 12.05 -5.49 10.38
C ARG A 56 12.72 -5.78 9.04
N LEU A 57 11.96 -6.09 7.99
CA LEU A 57 12.51 -6.30 6.65
C LEU A 57 13.00 -4.99 6.03
N MET A 58 12.24 -3.91 6.14
CA MET A 58 12.67 -2.59 5.65
C MET A 58 13.98 -2.15 6.28
N ALA A 59 14.16 -2.35 7.59
CA ALA A 59 15.39 -2.01 8.30
C ALA A 59 16.61 -2.81 7.82
N ARG A 60 16.41 -4.00 7.26
CA ARG A 60 17.50 -4.86 6.78
C ARG A 60 17.76 -4.76 5.28
N LEU A 61 16.71 -4.58 4.48
CA LEU A 61 16.80 -4.43 3.03
C LEU A 61 17.27 -3.04 2.63
N TYR A 62 16.83 -2.00 3.36
CA TYR A 62 17.06 -0.61 3.01
C TYR A 62 17.71 0.21 4.12
N GLY A 63 17.88 -0.38 5.31
CA GLY A 63 18.53 0.26 6.45
C GLY A 63 19.93 -0.30 6.72
N GLU A 64 20.47 0.02 7.90
CA GLU A 64 21.83 -0.35 8.31
C GLU A 64 21.90 -1.72 9.02
N GLN A 65 20.76 -2.38 9.24
CA GLN A 65 20.75 -3.68 9.92
C GLN A 65 21.12 -4.80 8.95
N SER A 66 21.99 -5.72 9.36
CA SER A 66 22.32 -6.90 8.54
C SER A 66 21.40 -8.08 8.86
N PHE A 67 21.15 -8.91 7.86
CA PHE A 67 20.62 -10.26 8.09
C PHE A 67 21.67 -11.13 8.81
N LYS A 68 21.19 -12.15 9.53
CA LYS A 68 22.07 -13.23 9.98
C LYS A 68 22.46 -14.06 8.75
N ALA A 69 23.71 -14.53 8.69
CA ALA A 69 24.17 -15.36 7.60
C ALA A 69 23.27 -16.60 7.43
N GLY A 70 22.82 -16.86 6.20
CA GLY A 70 21.90 -17.96 5.87
C GLY A 70 20.42 -17.69 6.19
N HIS A 71 20.07 -16.46 6.58
CA HIS A 71 18.70 -16.00 6.80
C HIS A 71 18.39 -14.72 6.02
N GLU A 72 19.03 -14.57 4.86
CA GLU A 72 18.77 -13.48 3.94
C GLU A 72 17.33 -13.58 3.41
N LYS A 73 16.56 -12.52 3.60
CA LYS A 73 15.23 -12.35 3.01
C LYS A 73 15.29 -11.29 1.91
N GLY A 74 14.39 -11.40 0.94
CA GLY A 74 14.36 -10.56 -0.25
C GLY A 74 13.09 -9.71 -0.38
N LEU A 75 12.86 -9.20 -1.59
CA LEU A 75 11.65 -8.44 -1.93
C LEU A 75 10.39 -9.32 -1.91
N ASP A 76 10.53 -10.62 -2.20
CA ASP A 76 9.41 -11.56 -2.16
C ASP A 76 8.87 -11.69 -0.72
N ASP A 77 9.76 -11.86 0.27
CA ASP A 77 9.39 -11.85 1.68
C ASP A 77 8.70 -10.54 2.07
N LEU A 78 9.22 -9.39 1.62
CA LEU A 78 8.59 -8.10 1.88
C LEU A 78 7.18 -8.02 1.27
N GLY A 79 6.99 -8.61 0.09
CA GLY A 79 5.69 -8.72 -0.55
C GLY A 79 4.69 -9.54 0.27
N GLU A 80 5.15 -10.65 0.85
CA GLU A 80 4.35 -11.50 1.76
C GLU A 80 3.92 -10.71 3.00
N GLU A 81 4.84 -10.08 3.73
CA GLU A 81 4.49 -9.33 4.94
C GLU A 81 3.55 -8.13 4.64
N LEU A 82 3.73 -7.48 3.47
CA LEU A 82 2.82 -6.41 3.04
C LEU A 82 1.42 -6.94 2.70
N ALA A 83 1.32 -8.16 2.16
CA ALA A 83 0.05 -8.82 1.90
C ALA A 83 -0.65 -9.21 3.20
N ASP A 84 0.09 -9.67 4.21
CA ASP A 84 -0.44 -10.01 5.53
C ASP A 84 -0.99 -8.76 6.25
N VAL A 85 -0.27 -7.63 6.19
CA VAL A 85 -0.80 -6.34 6.65
C VAL A 85 -2.12 -5.99 5.95
N LEU A 86 -2.17 -6.13 4.61
CA LEU A 86 -3.38 -5.82 3.85
C LEU A 86 -4.54 -6.74 4.24
N PHE A 87 -4.29 -8.04 4.42
CA PHE A 87 -5.28 -9.03 4.82
C PHE A 87 -5.94 -8.66 6.16
N VAL A 88 -5.13 -8.28 7.15
CA VAL A 88 -5.64 -7.91 8.48
C VAL A 88 -6.41 -6.58 8.44
N VAL A 89 -5.97 -5.62 7.62
CA VAL A 89 -6.72 -4.37 7.38
C VAL A 89 -8.09 -4.66 6.76
N ILE A 90 -8.15 -5.59 5.79
CA ILE A 90 -9.42 -6.02 5.18
C ILE A 90 -10.31 -6.70 6.22
N CYS A 91 -9.76 -7.58 7.07
CA CYS A 91 -10.51 -8.20 8.16
C CYS A 91 -11.15 -7.14 9.05
N LEU A 92 -10.39 -6.15 9.52
CA LEU A 92 -10.90 -5.07 10.37
C LEU A 92 -11.98 -4.25 9.67
N ALA A 93 -11.80 -3.95 8.38
CA ALA A 93 -12.78 -3.19 7.62
C ALA A 93 -14.11 -3.95 7.49
N ASN A 94 -14.05 -5.25 7.15
CA ASN A 94 -15.23 -6.10 7.05
C ASN A 94 -15.98 -6.19 8.40
N GLN A 95 -15.25 -6.40 9.50
CA GLN A 95 -15.83 -6.49 10.84
C GLN A 95 -16.51 -5.20 11.31
N THR A 96 -15.95 -4.05 10.90
CA THR A 96 -16.45 -2.73 11.32
C THR A 96 -17.42 -2.10 10.32
N GLY A 97 -17.71 -2.79 9.21
CA GLY A 97 -18.62 -2.31 8.16
C GLY A 97 -18.06 -1.14 7.34
N ILE A 98 -16.73 -1.02 7.26
CA ILE A 98 -16.06 0.02 6.47
C ILE A 98 -15.92 -0.44 5.02
N ASP A 99 -16.41 0.37 4.08
CA ASP A 99 -16.08 0.22 2.66
C ASP A 99 -14.67 0.80 2.38
N LEU A 100 -13.69 -0.08 2.18
CA LEU A 100 -12.30 0.34 1.94
C LEU A 100 -12.13 1.05 0.60
N GLN A 101 -12.91 0.70 -0.42
CA GLN A 101 -12.83 1.33 -1.73
C GLN A 101 -13.24 2.81 -1.63
N GLU A 102 -14.35 3.09 -0.95
CA GLU A 102 -14.83 4.44 -0.69
C GLU A 102 -13.87 5.22 0.24
N ALA A 103 -13.43 4.59 1.34
CA ALA A 103 -12.52 5.20 2.30
C ALA A 103 -11.17 5.57 1.66
N PHE A 104 -10.60 4.67 0.85
CA PHE A 104 -9.36 4.91 0.13
C PHE A 104 -9.51 6.02 -0.90
N ALA A 105 -10.59 6.00 -1.70
CA ALA A 105 -10.87 7.05 -2.68
C ALA A 105 -11.02 8.43 -2.00
N ALA A 106 -11.71 8.50 -0.86
CA ALA A 106 -11.83 9.72 -0.08
C ALA A 106 -10.48 10.20 0.49
N ALA A 107 -9.67 9.29 1.02
CA ALA A 107 -8.33 9.59 1.52
C ALA A 107 -7.42 10.15 0.41
N MET A 108 -7.48 9.58 -0.80
CA MET A 108 -6.73 10.06 -1.95
C MET A 108 -7.17 11.46 -2.38
N ARG A 109 -8.47 11.72 -2.53
CA ARG A 109 -8.99 13.08 -2.81
C ARG A 109 -8.47 14.11 -1.80
N LYS A 110 -8.50 13.76 -0.50
CA LYS A 110 -8.01 14.63 0.57
C LYS A 110 -6.49 14.83 0.55
N LYS A 111 -5.71 13.80 0.23
CA LYS A 111 -4.24 13.93 0.05
C LYS A 111 -3.93 14.81 -1.15
N THR A 112 -4.53 14.54 -2.32
CA THR A 112 -4.33 15.34 -3.54
C THR A 112 -4.68 16.82 -3.33
N GLN A 113 -5.78 17.13 -2.63
CA GLN A 113 -6.16 18.51 -2.35
C GLN A 113 -5.15 19.21 -1.42
N ARG A 114 -4.68 18.55 -0.35
CA ARG A 114 -3.68 19.10 0.57
C ARG A 114 -2.29 19.25 -0.08
N ASP A 115 -1.92 18.29 -0.91
CA ASP A 115 -0.58 18.18 -1.47
C ASP A 115 -0.38 19.05 -2.71
N ARG A 116 -1.47 19.41 -3.43
CA ARG A 116 -1.44 20.40 -4.52
C ARG A 116 -0.87 21.74 -4.07
N GLU A 117 -1.08 22.13 -2.81
CA GLU A 117 -0.57 23.38 -2.24
C GLU A 117 0.86 23.23 -1.67
N ARG A 118 1.25 22.03 -1.23
CA ARG A 118 2.50 21.78 -0.48
C ARG A 118 3.66 21.28 -1.34
N HIS A 119 3.41 20.50 -2.39
CA HIS A 119 4.47 19.94 -3.25
C HIS A 119 4.93 20.93 -4.33
N ALA A 120 4.03 21.79 -4.82
CA ALA A 120 4.39 22.86 -5.76
C ALA A 120 5.42 23.85 -5.18
N SER A 121 5.53 23.93 -3.85
CA SER A 121 6.37 24.88 -3.12
C SER A 121 7.56 24.24 -2.37
N ASN A 122 7.75 22.91 -2.42
CA ASN A 122 8.81 22.23 -1.67
C ASN A 122 10.07 21.97 -2.53
N PRO A 123 11.20 22.67 -2.29
CA PRO A 123 12.44 22.47 -3.04
C PRO A 123 13.06 21.09 -2.83
N LYS A 124 12.80 20.41 -1.70
CA LYS A 124 13.35 19.08 -1.39
C LYS A 124 12.74 17.95 -2.24
N LEU A 125 11.62 18.21 -2.89
CA LEU A 125 10.99 17.29 -3.86
C LEU A 125 11.36 17.65 -5.30
N ARG A 126 12.19 18.68 -5.48
CA ARG A 126 12.80 19.12 -6.72
C ARG A 126 14.33 19.08 -6.55
N ASP A 127 14.91 17.95 -6.12
CA ASP A 127 16.37 17.87 -5.99
C ASP A 127 16.98 16.89 -7.01
N PRO A 128 17.99 17.31 -7.81
CA PRO A 128 18.45 16.67 -9.04
C PRO A 128 19.59 15.68 -8.75
N LYS A 129 19.32 14.62 -7.98
CA LYS A 129 20.29 13.53 -7.76
C LYS A 129 20.14 12.37 -8.75
N HIS A 130 19.63 12.65 -9.95
CA HIS A 130 19.60 11.71 -11.06
C HIS A 130 20.09 12.32 -12.38
N ASP A 131 20.83 13.43 -12.32
CA ASP A 131 21.57 14.01 -13.44
C ASP A 131 23.02 14.27 -12.98
N ASP A 132 23.80 13.21 -12.77
CA ASP A 132 25.26 13.33 -12.66
C ASP A 132 25.86 12.88 -14.01
N PRO A 133 26.34 13.80 -14.86
CA PRO A 133 26.98 13.45 -16.12
C PRO A 133 28.47 13.09 -15.95
N THR A 134 28.97 12.87 -14.73
CA THR A 134 30.37 12.47 -14.50
C THR A 134 30.49 11.02 -14.05
N HIS A 135 30.22 10.10 -14.98
CA HIS A 135 30.77 8.74 -14.95
C HIS A 135 31.58 8.52 -16.22
N ASP A 136 32.71 9.21 -16.28
CA ASP A 136 33.85 8.87 -17.15
C ASP A 136 35.10 9.15 -16.30
N ASP A 137 35.63 8.09 -15.68
CA ASP A 137 37.06 7.83 -15.46
C ASP A 137 37.26 6.40 -14.90
#